data_AF-A0A955M4C8-F1
#
_entry.id   AF-A0A955M4C8-F1
#
_cell.length_a   1.000
_cell.length_b   1.000
_cell.length_c   1.000
_cell.angle_alpha   90.00
_cell.angle_beta   90.00
_cell.angle_gamma   90.00
#
_symmetry.space_group_name_H-M   'P 1'
#
loop_
_entity.id
_entity.type
_entity.pdbx_description
1 polymer ?
#
loop_
_entity_poly.entity_id
_entity_poly.type
_entity_poly.pdbx_seq_one_letter_code
_entity_poly.pdbx_strand_id
1 'polypeptide(L)'
;MPYSFTKIEQEKTKTLKVLFLLLVLFYYFSFWIICAFIFSYSKFNSTVHRATWIINFPGFMDSILILACSLVVGWVHWSFSARNLIPRFIKVLKAKPVDLEDPYHQKFNHIVEEVSIATGGLKIEPYVIPTRSLNAFALTDYKGRNVLGVTEGALAKLNRSQLEAIVGHEAAHLATRDSLVTSITSSLFEIYSGLLAGFSETTSSRRRRESSSESQAAGLVFVLLIAFLRLISYCLHMAISRQSDYRADAITVRLTRHPLAFAEALYIMSHHRLGTYMTASQLTAIFTLNPEVSYYEDKEGFWANLFTIHPPVMKRIEILLDMAHHDVKAMVQGLKNTRPITQINQEKKWEVQENQWMVARDQIWEGPFDLMTIKSLDWMTPETWVKTVGAGQVKMAYEDKRILPLFDEKNNALNELSRLESQCPHCHIALVAVNYEGAPVQHCSVCQGFLVNEESIQKIVLREGLGFSEDVVRMGNTILEENKQWLWKPFKRDLKTQIKCPNCVDQNRTMLQMYYTQVFRVLIDRCSGCDHIWFDQFELEVLQYLFDKTNYLE
;
A
#
# COMPACT_ATOMS: atom_id res chain seq x y z
N MET A 1 26.74 -22.20 0.90
CA MET A 1 26.81 -20.95 0.09
C MET A 1 28.25 -20.71 -0.34
N PRO A 2 28.53 -20.47 -1.64
CA PRO A 2 29.90 -20.45 -2.19
C PRO A 2 30.71 -19.17 -1.92
N TYR A 3 30.23 -18.23 -1.12
CA TYR A 3 30.92 -16.97 -0.81
C TYR A 3 30.99 -16.75 0.71
N SER A 4 32.17 -16.37 1.21
CA SER A 4 32.32 -15.88 2.59
C SER A 4 31.81 -14.44 2.71
N PHE A 5 31.28 -14.07 3.88
CA PHE A 5 30.78 -12.72 4.16
C PHE A 5 31.80 -11.62 3.81
N THR A 6 33.08 -11.87 4.08
CA THR A 6 34.19 -10.96 3.78
C THR A 6 34.38 -10.72 2.28
N LYS A 7 34.16 -11.74 1.45
CA LYS A 7 34.31 -11.64 0.00
C LYS A 7 33.19 -10.80 -0.61
N ILE A 8 31.96 -10.97 -0.14
CA ILE A 8 30.80 -10.16 -0.56
C ILE A 8 31.04 -8.68 -0.25
N GLU A 9 31.52 -8.36 0.95
CA GLU A 9 31.74 -6.97 1.35
C GLU A 9 32.90 -6.30 0.59
N GLN A 10 33.94 -7.08 0.27
CA GLN A 10 35.04 -6.61 -0.58
C GLN A 10 34.60 -6.34 -2.02
N GLU A 11 33.83 -7.25 -2.61
CA GLU A 11 33.27 -7.07 -3.96
C GLU A 11 32.32 -5.85 -3.99
N LYS A 12 31.44 -5.72 -2.99
CA LYS A 12 30.56 -4.55 -2.83
C LYS A 12 31.35 -3.24 -2.74
N THR A 13 32.41 -3.20 -1.93
CA THR A 13 33.25 -2.00 -1.77
C THR A 13 33.94 -1.62 -3.08
N LYS A 14 34.47 -2.60 -3.83
CA LYS A 14 35.09 -2.34 -5.14
C LYS A 14 34.07 -1.79 -6.13
N THR A 15 32.91 -2.41 -6.20
CA THR A 15 31.78 -1.98 -7.04
C THR A 15 31.36 -0.55 -6.68
N LEU A 16 31.17 -0.24 -5.41
CA LEU A 16 30.84 1.12 -4.94
C LEU A 16 31.90 2.16 -5.33
N LYS A 17 33.20 1.83 -5.28
CA LYS A 17 34.27 2.74 -5.73
C LYS A 17 34.19 3.03 -7.23
N VAL A 18 33.97 1.99 -8.05
CA VAL A 18 33.81 2.15 -9.51
C VAL A 18 32.59 3.01 -9.82
N LEU A 19 31.48 2.72 -9.16
CA LEU A 19 30.22 3.43 -9.31
C LEU A 19 30.31 4.91 -8.87
N PHE A 20 31.01 5.17 -7.77
CA PHE A 20 31.32 6.55 -7.34
C PHE A 20 32.15 7.29 -8.39
N LEU A 21 33.17 6.64 -8.96
CA LEU A 21 33.97 7.23 -10.03
C LEU A 21 33.12 7.52 -11.28
N LEU A 22 32.25 6.60 -11.68
CA LEU A 22 31.30 6.83 -12.79
C LEU A 22 30.35 7.99 -12.51
N LEU A 23 29.88 8.14 -11.27
CA LEU A 23 29.03 9.27 -10.86
C LEU A 23 29.78 10.61 -10.95
N VAL A 24 31.04 10.66 -10.50
CA VAL A 24 31.88 11.87 -10.63
C VAL A 24 32.11 12.23 -12.09
N LEU A 25 32.45 11.23 -12.93
CA LEU A 25 32.59 11.43 -14.38
C LEU A 25 31.28 11.93 -15.00
N PHE A 26 30.15 11.38 -14.57
CA PHE A 26 28.84 11.83 -15.04
C PHE A 26 28.60 13.32 -14.73
N TYR A 27 28.83 13.77 -13.49
CA TYR A 27 28.68 15.19 -13.16
C TYR A 27 29.63 16.08 -13.96
N TYR A 28 30.87 15.63 -14.16
CA TYR A 28 31.86 16.33 -14.98
C TYR A 28 31.37 16.51 -16.42
N PHE A 29 30.97 15.42 -17.10
CA PHE A 29 30.48 15.48 -18.47
C PHE A 29 29.18 16.28 -18.60
N SER A 30 28.26 16.14 -17.64
CA SER A 30 27.01 16.91 -17.61
C SER A 30 27.28 18.41 -17.53
N PHE A 31 28.17 18.82 -16.61
CA PHE A 31 28.53 20.22 -16.43
C PHE A 31 29.28 20.75 -17.66
N TRP A 32 30.19 19.95 -18.23
CA TRP A 32 30.89 20.30 -19.47
C TRP A 32 29.92 20.52 -20.64
N ILE A 33 28.95 19.63 -20.85
CA ILE A 33 27.92 19.77 -21.91
C ILE A 33 27.11 21.05 -21.71
N ILE A 34 26.70 21.34 -20.47
CA ILE A 34 25.96 22.57 -20.13
C ILE A 34 26.81 23.81 -20.41
N CYS A 35 28.08 23.82 -20.01
CA CYS A 35 29.00 24.91 -20.30
C CYS A 35 29.21 25.08 -21.82
N ALA A 36 29.48 24.01 -22.55
CA ALA A 36 29.65 24.03 -24.01
C ALA A 36 28.42 24.61 -24.70
N PHE A 37 27.22 24.23 -24.24
CA PHE A 37 25.96 24.80 -24.72
C PHE A 37 25.88 26.30 -24.42
N ILE A 38 26.01 26.72 -23.15
CA ILE A 38 25.94 28.14 -22.75
C ILE A 38 26.94 29.02 -23.53
N PHE A 39 28.19 28.57 -23.66
CA PHE A 39 29.23 29.29 -24.40
C PHE A 39 28.91 29.38 -25.89
N SER A 40 28.31 28.34 -26.48
CA SER A 40 27.84 28.36 -27.87
C SER A 40 26.77 29.42 -28.14
N TYR A 41 25.90 29.71 -27.16
CA TYR A 41 24.82 30.69 -27.29
C TYR A 41 25.19 32.11 -26.81
N SER A 42 26.26 32.26 -26.04
CA SER A 42 26.72 33.57 -25.61
C SER A 42 27.12 34.42 -26.83
N LYS A 43 26.52 35.60 -27.00
CA LYS A 43 26.90 36.60 -28.04
C LYS A 43 28.33 37.14 -27.85
N PHE A 44 29.02 36.71 -26.80
CA PHE A 44 30.25 37.28 -26.29
C PHE A 44 31.51 36.74 -26.98
N ASN A 45 31.40 35.73 -27.85
CA ASN A 45 32.57 35.11 -28.47
C ASN A 45 32.55 35.12 -30.01
N SER A 46 33.73 35.41 -30.58
CA SER A 46 33.99 35.35 -32.03
C SER A 46 33.66 33.97 -32.60
N THR A 47 33.29 33.91 -33.88
CA THR A 47 32.80 32.70 -34.56
C THR A 47 33.73 31.49 -34.44
N VAL A 48 35.04 31.72 -34.23
CA VAL A 48 36.08 30.69 -34.05
C VAL A 48 36.08 30.08 -32.65
N HIS A 49 35.78 30.86 -31.60
CA HIS A 49 35.68 30.34 -30.23
C HIS A 49 34.36 29.59 -29.95
N ARG A 50 33.34 29.78 -30.79
CA ARG A 50 32.05 29.07 -30.69
C ARG A 50 32.16 27.59 -31.08
N ALA A 51 32.91 27.25 -32.13
CA ALA A 51 33.05 25.88 -32.63
C ALA A 51 34.01 25.01 -31.80
N THR A 52 34.93 25.62 -31.05
CA THR A 52 36.00 24.91 -30.35
C THR A 52 35.56 24.21 -29.07
N TRP A 53 34.54 24.70 -28.36
CA TRP A 53 34.07 24.10 -27.09
C TRP A 53 33.16 22.87 -27.26
N ILE A 54 32.49 22.74 -28.42
CA ILE A 54 31.63 21.58 -28.72
C ILE A 54 32.45 20.42 -29.29
N ILE A 55 33.50 20.72 -30.07
CA ILE A 55 34.28 19.72 -30.82
C ILE A 55 35.59 19.37 -30.11
N ASN A 56 36.20 20.28 -29.35
CA ASN A 56 37.44 20.04 -28.62
C ASN A 56 37.19 19.89 -27.12
N PHE A 57 37.95 18.99 -26.50
CA PHE A 57 38.00 18.87 -25.04
C PHE A 57 38.49 20.18 -24.40
N PRO A 58 37.99 20.52 -23.20
CA PRO A 58 38.41 21.70 -22.47
C PRO A 58 39.92 21.65 -22.18
N GLY A 59 40.57 22.81 -22.14
CA GLY A 59 41.98 22.90 -21.74
C GLY A 59 42.20 22.32 -20.33
N PHE A 60 43.46 22.06 -19.95
CA PHE A 60 43.77 21.46 -18.65
C PHE A 60 43.25 22.30 -17.47
N MET A 61 43.40 23.64 -17.52
CA MET A 61 42.87 24.54 -16.50
C MET A 61 41.34 24.57 -16.46
N ASP A 62 40.69 24.62 -17.63
CA ASP A 62 39.22 24.59 -17.73
C ASP A 62 38.66 23.26 -17.21
N SER A 63 39.35 22.15 -17.47
CA SER A 63 39.00 20.83 -16.97
C SER A 63 39.05 20.76 -15.45
N ILE A 64 40.07 21.35 -14.82
CA ILE A 64 40.15 21.43 -13.35
C ILE A 64 39.00 22.27 -12.80
N LEU A 65 38.69 23.41 -13.43
CA LEU A 65 37.59 24.27 -13.00
C LEU A 65 36.24 23.56 -13.13
N ILE A 66 35.98 22.91 -14.26
CA ILE A 66 34.77 22.10 -14.50
C ILE A 66 34.68 20.98 -13.46
N LEU A 67 35.77 20.28 -13.17
CA LEU A 67 35.79 19.24 -12.14
C LEU A 67 35.47 19.81 -10.76
N ALA A 68 36.10 20.91 -10.35
CA ALA A 68 35.83 21.56 -9.07
C ALA A 68 34.35 21.99 -8.95
N CYS A 69 33.81 22.63 -9.99
CA CYS A 69 32.40 22.99 -10.05
C CYS A 69 31.49 21.76 -9.98
N SER A 70 31.81 20.69 -10.71
CA SER A 70 31.04 19.45 -10.71
C SER A 70 31.04 18.76 -9.35
N LEU A 71 32.15 18.80 -8.61
CA LEU A 71 32.23 18.28 -7.24
C LEU A 71 31.39 19.11 -6.27
N VAL A 72 31.39 20.44 -6.41
CA VAL A 72 30.52 21.32 -5.61
C VAL A 72 29.05 21.05 -5.90
N VAL A 73 28.65 20.97 -7.17
CA VAL A 73 27.28 20.62 -7.57
C VAL A 73 26.88 19.24 -7.06
N GLY A 74 27.77 18.26 -7.22
CA GLY A 74 27.56 16.90 -6.70
C GLY A 74 27.39 16.88 -5.18
N TRP A 75 28.19 17.66 -4.43
CA TRP A 75 28.07 17.78 -2.99
C TRP A 75 26.76 18.47 -2.56
N VAL A 76 26.37 19.55 -3.24
CA VAL A 76 25.07 20.22 -2.99
C VAL A 76 23.92 19.27 -3.27
N HIS A 77 23.95 18.57 -4.41
CA HIS A 77 22.92 17.60 -4.76
C HIS A 77 22.87 16.46 -3.74
N TRP A 78 24.01 15.86 -3.38
CA TRP A 78 24.09 14.85 -2.32
C TRP A 78 23.50 15.35 -1.00
N SER A 79 23.90 16.55 -0.56
CA SER A 79 23.39 17.15 0.69
C SER A 79 21.87 17.34 0.64
N PHE A 80 21.33 17.74 -0.51
CA PHE A 80 19.89 17.86 -0.68
C PHE A 80 19.20 16.48 -0.69
N SER A 81 19.73 15.50 -1.41
CA SER A 81 19.17 14.14 -1.51
C SER A 81 19.26 13.35 -0.21
N ALA A 82 20.31 13.55 0.59
CA ALA A 82 20.45 12.88 1.88
C ALA A 82 19.53 13.48 2.97
N ARG A 83 19.13 14.77 2.86
CA ARG A 83 18.29 15.44 3.85
C ARG A 83 16.84 14.98 3.77
N ASN A 84 16.22 14.64 4.90
CA ASN A 84 14.79 14.27 4.93
C ASN A 84 14.42 13.19 3.90
N LEU A 85 15.30 12.21 3.71
CA LEU A 85 15.07 11.09 2.78
C LEU A 85 13.79 10.35 3.17
N ILE A 86 13.73 9.78 4.37
CA ILE A 86 12.58 8.99 4.84
C ILE A 86 11.25 9.75 4.74
N PRO A 87 11.11 11.00 5.23
CA PRO A 87 9.86 11.77 5.07
C PRO A 87 9.41 11.94 3.61
N ARG A 88 10.35 12.10 2.66
CA ARG A 88 10.00 12.21 1.24
C ARG A 88 9.44 10.92 0.69
N PHE A 89 10.12 9.79 0.96
CA PHE A 89 9.65 8.48 0.52
C PHE A 89 8.29 8.13 1.13
N ILE A 90 8.10 8.34 2.44
CA ILE A 90 6.81 8.14 3.11
C ILE A 90 5.70 8.94 2.41
N LYS A 91 5.98 10.20 2.06
CA LYS A 91 5.02 11.05 1.35
C LYS A 91 4.69 10.56 -0.06
N VAL A 92 5.70 10.16 -0.84
CA VAL A 92 5.53 9.67 -2.22
C VAL A 92 4.78 8.34 -2.24
N LEU A 93 5.13 7.43 -1.32
CA LEU A 93 4.48 6.14 -1.14
C LEU A 93 3.11 6.25 -0.48
N LYS A 94 2.74 7.43 0.04
CA LYS A 94 1.55 7.63 0.89
C LYS A 94 1.50 6.65 2.07
N ALA A 95 2.67 6.27 2.59
CA ALA A 95 2.78 5.34 3.70
C ALA A 95 2.26 6.00 4.98
N LYS A 96 1.45 5.27 5.76
CA LYS A 96 0.89 5.70 7.03
C LYS A 96 1.56 4.93 8.18
N PRO A 97 1.68 5.53 9.38
CA PRO A 97 2.09 4.75 10.54
C PRO A 97 1.07 3.64 10.82
N VAL A 98 1.51 2.60 11.53
CA VAL A 98 0.65 1.50 11.94
C VAL A 98 -0.47 2.01 12.85
N ASP A 99 -1.69 1.54 12.56
CA ASP A 99 -2.89 1.79 13.36
C ASP A 99 -3.06 0.64 14.37
N LEU A 100 -2.89 0.93 15.66
CA LEU A 100 -2.95 -0.09 16.69
C LEU A 100 -4.38 -0.53 17.01
N GLU A 101 -5.42 0.08 16.45
CA GLU A 101 -6.82 -0.40 16.60
C GLU A 101 -7.16 -1.47 15.55
N ASP A 102 -6.34 -1.60 14.50
CA ASP A 102 -6.52 -2.56 13.42
C ASP A 102 -5.75 -3.86 13.70
N PRO A 103 -6.41 -5.04 13.79
CA PRO A 103 -5.74 -6.31 14.09
C PRO A 103 -4.65 -6.72 13.09
N TYR A 104 -4.79 -6.37 11.81
CA TYR A 104 -3.77 -6.69 10.80
C TYR A 104 -2.49 -5.89 11.03
N HIS A 105 -2.67 -4.63 11.43
CA HIS A 105 -1.62 -3.69 11.78
C HIS A 105 -0.94 -4.08 13.11
N GLN A 106 -1.70 -4.49 14.11
CA GLN A 106 -1.16 -5.05 15.36
C GLN A 106 -0.31 -6.30 15.10
N LYS A 107 -0.81 -7.25 14.29
CA LYS A 107 -0.07 -8.46 13.88
C LYS A 107 1.28 -8.08 13.26
N PHE A 108 1.29 -7.10 12.36
CA PHE A 108 2.50 -6.59 11.73
C PHE A 108 3.44 -5.92 12.72
N ASN A 109 2.94 -5.07 13.60
CA ASN A 109 3.75 -4.42 14.64
C ASN A 109 4.48 -5.45 15.51
N HIS A 110 3.78 -6.49 15.98
CA HIS A 110 4.39 -7.56 16.77
C HIS A 110 5.47 -8.31 15.99
N ILE A 111 5.25 -8.62 14.72
CA ILE A 111 6.26 -9.25 13.86
C ILE A 111 7.51 -8.36 13.74
N VAL A 112 7.32 -7.05 13.53
CA VAL A 112 8.45 -6.11 13.42
C VAL A 112 9.22 -6.02 14.73
N GLU A 113 8.54 -6.05 15.88
CA GLU A 113 9.17 -6.10 17.20
C GLU A 113 9.97 -7.40 17.41
N GLU A 114 9.41 -8.55 17.06
CA GLU A 114 10.08 -9.86 17.15
C GLU A 114 11.36 -9.89 16.29
N VAL A 115 11.27 -9.42 15.05
CA VAL A 115 12.40 -9.36 14.12
C VAL A 115 13.44 -8.32 14.57
N SER A 116 13.01 -7.19 15.13
CA SER A 116 13.90 -6.19 15.75
C SER A 116 14.73 -6.81 16.88
N ILE A 117 14.13 -7.61 17.74
CA ILE A 117 14.82 -8.36 18.80
C ILE A 117 15.80 -9.37 18.18
N ALA A 118 15.35 -10.16 17.20
CA ALA A 118 16.16 -11.18 16.54
C ALA A 118 17.38 -10.60 15.78
N THR A 119 17.28 -9.35 15.32
CA THR A 119 18.37 -8.61 14.65
C THR A 119 19.32 -7.88 15.62
N GLY A 120 19.20 -8.13 16.93
CA GLY A 120 20.07 -7.55 17.96
C GLY A 120 19.57 -6.21 18.51
N GLY A 121 18.27 -5.97 18.49
CA GLY A 121 17.64 -4.75 19.01
C GLY A 121 17.67 -3.58 18.03
N LEU A 122 17.64 -3.85 16.73
CA LEU A 122 17.62 -2.81 15.71
C LEU A 122 16.31 -2.02 15.81
N LYS A 123 16.36 -0.72 16.09
CA LYS A 123 15.14 0.11 16.11
C LYS A 123 14.58 0.24 14.68
N ILE A 124 13.40 -0.33 14.46
CA ILE A 124 12.66 -0.33 13.19
C ILE A 124 11.31 0.34 13.41
N GLU A 125 10.97 1.34 12.59
CA GLU A 125 9.66 1.99 12.62
C GLU A 125 8.75 1.38 11.54
N PRO A 126 7.60 0.78 11.92
CA PRO A 126 6.71 0.13 10.98
C PRO A 126 5.77 1.13 10.28
N TYR A 127 5.55 0.93 8.98
CA TYR A 127 4.64 1.72 8.15
C TYR A 127 3.81 0.83 7.22
N VAL A 128 2.62 1.30 6.83
CA VAL A 128 1.73 0.59 5.91
C VAL A 128 1.40 1.45 4.70
N ILE A 129 1.49 0.88 3.50
CA ILE A 129 1.07 1.53 2.26
C ILE A 129 -0.37 1.09 1.94
N PRO A 130 -1.33 2.02 1.77
CA PRO A 130 -2.71 1.70 1.43
C PRO A 130 -2.85 1.34 -0.05
N THR A 131 -2.31 0.17 -0.42
CA THR A 131 -2.34 -0.36 -1.79
C THR A 131 -2.65 -1.85 -1.80
N ARG A 132 -3.28 -2.28 -2.88
CA ARG A 132 -3.63 -3.68 -3.13
C ARG A 132 -2.45 -4.56 -3.50
N SER A 133 -1.36 -3.95 -3.94
CA SER A 133 -0.18 -4.73 -4.35
C SER A 133 0.40 -5.49 -3.18
N LEU A 134 1.07 -6.61 -3.45
CA LEU A 134 1.78 -7.37 -2.42
C LEU A 134 3.25 -6.99 -2.44
N ASN A 135 3.68 -6.13 -1.51
CA ASN A 135 5.08 -5.71 -1.43
C ASN A 135 5.49 -5.31 -0.01
N ALA A 136 6.79 -5.26 0.21
CA ALA A 136 7.39 -4.68 1.41
C ALA A 136 8.62 -3.85 1.02
N PHE A 137 9.07 -2.98 1.91
CA PHE A 137 10.24 -2.13 1.68
C PHE A 137 10.98 -1.84 2.99
N ALA A 138 12.27 -1.58 2.87
CA ALA A 138 13.13 -1.13 3.95
C ALA A 138 13.90 0.14 3.56
N LEU A 139 13.82 1.17 4.38
CA LEU A 139 14.54 2.43 4.22
C LEU A 139 15.43 2.72 5.42
N THR A 140 16.64 3.21 5.14
CA THR A 140 17.57 3.70 6.16
C THR A 140 18.13 5.04 5.74
N ASP A 141 18.16 6.00 6.66
CA ASP A 141 18.81 7.28 6.44
C ASP A 141 20.22 7.34 7.07
N TYR A 142 20.98 8.38 6.72
CA TYR A 142 22.34 8.58 7.25
C TYR A 142 22.37 8.84 8.77
N LYS A 143 21.24 9.20 9.38
CA LYS A 143 21.11 9.41 10.82
C LYS A 143 20.85 8.10 11.58
N GLY A 144 20.72 6.98 10.86
CA GLY A 144 20.47 5.65 11.44
C GLY A 144 19.00 5.40 11.78
N ARG A 145 18.06 6.20 11.25
CA ARG A 145 16.63 5.90 11.34
C ARG A 145 16.31 4.78 10.35
N ASN A 146 15.65 3.73 10.82
CA ASN A 146 15.20 2.62 9.97
C ASN A 146 13.68 2.60 9.93
N VAL A 147 13.15 2.50 8.72
CA VAL A 147 11.74 2.34 8.45
C VAL A 147 11.55 1.06 7.68
N LEU A 148 10.58 0.25 8.09
CA LEU A 148 10.14 -0.92 7.35
C LEU A 148 8.66 -0.76 7.07
N GLY A 149 8.23 -1.00 5.84
CA GLY A 149 6.82 -0.97 5.55
C GLY A 149 6.36 -2.09 4.64
N VAL A 150 5.07 -2.36 4.74
CA VAL A 150 4.36 -3.39 3.99
C VAL A 150 3.12 -2.79 3.37
N THR A 151 2.62 -3.39 2.31
CA THR A 151 1.36 -2.97 1.69
C THR A 151 0.16 -3.61 2.40
N GLU A 152 -1.00 -2.95 2.37
CA GLU A 152 -2.26 -3.55 2.85
C GLU A 152 -2.56 -4.90 2.18
N GLY A 153 -2.30 -5.01 0.88
CA GLY A 153 -2.43 -6.29 0.17
C GLY A 153 -1.54 -7.40 0.73
N ALA A 154 -0.31 -7.09 1.16
CA ALA A 154 0.56 -8.08 1.79
C ALA A 154 0.08 -8.47 3.19
N LEU A 155 -0.42 -7.52 3.99
CA LEU A 155 -0.98 -7.79 5.32
C LEU A 155 -2.19 -8.72 5.28
N ALA A 156 -3.05 -8.48 4.28
CA ALA A 156 -4.26 -9.22 4.04
C ALA A 156 -3.98 -10.64 3.52
N LYS A 157 -3.10 -10.79 2.53
CA LYS A 157 -2.91 -12.06 1.83
C LYS A 157 -1.92 -13.01 2.51
N LEU A 158 -0.89 -12.48 3.18
CA LEU A 158 0.14 -13.31 3.79
C LEU A 158 -0.27 -13.75 5.19
N ASN A 159 -0.11 -15.04 5.46
CA ASN A 159 -0.25 -15.55 6.83
C ASN A 159 0.89 -15.04 7.72
N ARG A 160 0.80 -15.29 9.03
CA ARG A 160 1.77 -14.77 10.00
C ARG A 160 3.22 -15.16 9.66
N SER A 161 3.49 -16.44 9.43
CA SER A 161 4.86 -16.93 9.16
C SER A 161 5.40 -16.47 7.79
N GLN A 162 4.52 -16.34 6.79
CA GLN A 162 4.86 -15.78 5.49
C GLN A 162 5.22 -14.29 5.62
N LEU A 163 4.41 -13.51 6.34
CA LEU A 163 4.66 -12.09 6.60
C LEU A 163 5.94 -11.91 7.42
N GLU A 164 6.17 -12.73 8.44
CA GLU A 164 7.39 -12.74 9.25
C GLU A 164 8.64 -13.00 8.39
N ALA A 165 8.57 -13.93 7.43
CA ALA A 165 9.67 -14.16 6.50
C ALA A 165 9.97 -12.91 5.63
N ILE A 166 8.95 -12.24 5.11
CA ILE A 166 9.13 -11.00 4.33
C ILE A 166 9.72 -9.88 5.20
N VAL A 167 9.19 -9.68 6.41
CA VAL A 167 9.73 -8.69 7.37
C VAL A 167 11.16 -9.04 7.76
N GLY A 168 11.48 -10.32 7.96
CA GLY A 168 12.82 -10.80 8.25
C GLY A 168 13.81 -10.50 7.11
N HIS A 169 13.37 -10.61 5.86
CA HIS A 169 14.17 -10.24 4.68
C HIS A 169 14.46 -8.75 4.60
N GLU A 170 13.44 -7.92 4.75
CA GLU A 170 13.61 -6.46 4.77
C GLU A 170 14.47 -6.01 5.96
N ALA A 171 14.30 -6.62 7.13
CA ALA A 171 15.12 -6.36 8.30
C ALA A 171 16.57 -6.84 8.13
N ALA A 172 16.81 -7.91 7.38
CA ALA A 172 18.16 -8.33 7.03
C ALA A 172 18.89 -7.24 6.23
N HIS A 173 18.21 -6.58 5.28
CA HIS A 173 18.77 -5.44 4.54
C HIS A 173 19.06 -4.22 5.43
N LEU A 174 18.22 -3.96 6.44
CA LEU A 174 18.47 -2.92 7.44
C LEU A 174 19.72 -3.27 8.28
N ALA A 175 19.81 -4.51 8.76
CA ALA A 175 20.92 -4.98 9.60
C ALA A 175 22.27 -4.98 8.85
N THR A 176 22.28 -5.31 7.56
CA THR A 176 23.47 -5.29 6.70
C THR A 176 23.79 -3.92 6.10
N ARG A 177 22.93 -2.91 6.35
CA ARG A 177 23.01 -1.56 5.76
C ARG A 177 22.95 -1.54 4.22
N ASP A 178 22.38 -2.57 3.62
CA ASP A 178 22.10 -2.58 2.18
C ASP A 178 21.01 -1.56 1.85
N SER A 179 19.99 -1.46 2.72
CA SER A 179 18.91 -0.48 2.63
C SER A 179 19.40 0.98 2.55
N LEU A 180 20.48 1.34 3.27
CA LEU A 180 21.05 2.69 3.26
C LEU A 180 21.57 3.05 1.86
N VAL A 181 22.31 2.14 1.24
CA VAL A 181 22.88 2.35 -0.09
C VAL A 181 21.75 2.46 -1.11
N THR A 182 20.77 1.57 -1.05
CA THR A 182 19.61 1.58 -1.95
C THR A 182 18.78 2.86 -1.76
N SER A 183 18.47 3.25 -0.52
CA SER A 183 17.70 4.45 -0.17
C SER A 183 18.36 5.71 -0.72
N ILE A 184 19.65 5.89 -0.47
CA ILE A 184 20.42 7.05 -0.94
C ILE A 184 20.46 7.07 -2.47
N THR A 185 20.74 5.92 -3.09
CA THR A 185 20.80 5.79 -4.55
C THR A 185 19.45 6.19 -5.15
N SER A 186 18.35 5.61 -4.68
CA SER A 186 17.00 5.96 -5.13
C SER A 186 16.68 7.44 -4.93
N SER A 187 17.06 8.03 -3.79
CA SER A 187 16.81 9.45 -3.52
C SER A 187 17.61 10.41 -4.41
N LEU A 188 18.86 10.05 -4.76
CA LEU A 188 19.69 10.81 -5.69
C LEU A 188 19.06 10.86 -7.08
N PHE A 189 18.38 9.80 -7.52
CA PHE A 189 17.78 9.75 -8.85
C PHE A 189 16.34 10.27 -8.90
N GLU A 190 15.60 10.19 -7.79
CA GLU A 190 14.20 10.66 -7.69
C GLU A 190 14.03 12.12 -8.13
N ILE A 191 14.97 13.01 -7.79
CA ILE A 191 14.91 14.45 -8.13
C ILE A 191 14.85 14.67 -9.65
N TYR A 192 15.51 13.82 -10.44
CA TYR A 192 15.50 13.94 -11.90
C TYR A 192 14.15 13.53 -12.52
N SER A 193 13.35 12.69 -11.85
CA SER A 193 11.99 12.36 -12.31
C SER A 193 11.05 13.56 -12.25
N GLY A 194 11.13 14.35 -11.17
CA GLY A 194 10.33 15.57 -11.02
C GLY A 194 10.69 16.62 -12.07
N LEU A 195 11.99 16.75 -12.40
CA LEU A 195 12.47 17.64 -13.47
C LEU A 195 11.99 17.19 -14.87
N LEU A 196 11.96 15.88 -15.14
CA LEU A 196 11.40 15.34 -16.38
C LEU A 196 9.90 15.62 -16.53
N ALA A 197 9.13 15.35 -15.48
CA ALA A 197 7.68 15.55 -15.49
C ALA A 197 7.35 17.02 -15.78
N GLY A 198 7.98 17.95 -15.05
CA GLY A 198 7.84 19.38 -15.28
C GLY A 198 8.28 19.83 -16.67
N PHE A 199 9.40 19.29 -17.20
CA PHE A 199 9.85 19.62 -18.55
C PHE A 199 8.89 19.11 -19.64
N SER A 200 8.34 17.90 -19.47
CA SER A 200 7.40 17.28 -20.42
C SER A 200 6.06 18.01 -20.49
N GLU A 201 5.51 18.47 -19.36
CA GLU A 201 4.31 19.32 -19.32
C GLU A 201 4.57 20.72 -19.92
N THR A 202 5.76 21.26 -19.69
CA THR A 202 6.14 22.58 -20.22
C THR A 202 6.42 22.52 -21.73
N THR A 203 6.89 21.39 -22.27
CA THR A 203 7.09 21.21 -23.72
C THR A 203 5.80 20.83 -24.46
N SER A 204 4.89 20.08 -23.83
CA SER A 204 3.59 19.76 -24.43
C SER A 204 2.68 20.98 -24.57
N SER A 205 2.68 21.89 -23.59
CA SER A 205 1.96 23.17 -23.63
C SER A 205 2.55 24.20 -24.62
N ARG A 206 3.84 24.06 -25.00
CA ARG A 206 4.54 24.97 -25.94
C ARG A 206 4.51 24.56 -27.41
N ARG A 207 3.98 23.37 -27.74
CA ARG A 207 3.86 22.88 -29.14
C ARG A 207 2.96 23.74 -30.05
N ARG A 208 2.31 24.79 -29.54
CA ARG A 208 1.43 25.69 -30.31
C ARG A 208 2.09 26.98 -30.83
N ARG A 209 3.39 27.20 -30.60
CA ARG A 209 4.12 28.33 -31.19
C ARG A 209 5.36 27.83 -31.92
N GLU A 210 5.54 28.32 -33.15
CA GLU A 210 6.72 28.08 -34.00
C GLU A 210 8.00 28.19 -33.18
N SER A 211 8.63 27.05 -32.93
CA SER A 211 9.88 26.99 -32.20
C SER A 211 11.02 26.79 -33.20
N SER A 212 12.05 27.62 -33.11
CA SER A 212 13.24 27.55 -33.95
C SER A 212 13.92 26.18 -33.82
N SER A 213 14.61 25.74 -34.88
CA SER A 213 15.36 24.47 -34.91
C SER A 213 16.33 24.30 -33.74
N GLU A 214 16.87 25.40 -33.20
CA GLU A 214 17.79 25.40 -32.07
C GLU A 214 17.13 25.02 -30.73
N SER A 215 15.87 25.38 -30.51
CA SER A 215 15.15 25.01 -29.28
C SER A 215 14.85 23.51 -29.18
N GLN A 216 14.75 22.84 -30.34
CA GLN A 216 14.55 21.40 -30.44
C GLN A 216 15.83 20.62 -30.10
N ALA A 217 17.00 21.13 -30.51
CA ALA A 217 18.30 20.54 -30.19
C ALA A 217 18.60 20.57 -28.67
N ALA A 218 18.27 21.69 -28.00
CA ALA A 218 18.41 21.83 -26.54
C ALA A 218 17.56 20.81 -25.78
N GLY A 219 16.31 20.61 -26.21
CA GLY A 219 15.40 19.61 -25.64
C GLY A 219 15.91 18.18 -25.82
N LEU A 220 16.48 17.86 -26.99
CA LEU A 220 17.04 16.53 -27.27
C LEU A 220 18.24 16.21 -26.36
N VAL A 221 19.18 17.15 -26.20
CA VAL A 221 20.34 16.98 -25.31
C VAL A 221 19.90 16.76 -23.86
N PHE A 222 18.91 17.51 -23.39
CA PHE A 222 18.35 17.34 -22.05
C PHE A 222 17.72 15.95 -21.84
N VAL A 223 16.94 15.47 -22.81
CA VAL A 223 16.35 14.13 -22.77
C VAL A 223 17.43 13.03 -22.77
N LEU A 224 18.47 13.16 -23.60
CA LEU A 224 19.57 12.20 -23.65
C LEU A 224 20.36 12.15 -22.34
N LEU A 225 20.60 13.31 -21.72
CA LEU A 225 21.28 13.37 -20.42
C LEU A 225 20.51 12.62 -19.34
N ILE A 226 19.18 12.73 -19.35
CA ILE A 226 18.34 12.08 -18.36
C ILE A 226 18.18 10.58 -18.66
N ALA A 227 18.11 10.18 -19.93
CA ALA A 227 18.15 8.78 -20.30
C ALA A 227 19.46 8.12 -19.82
N PHE A 228 20.58 8.81 -19.95
CA PHE A 228 21.88 8.35 -19.45
C PHE A 228 21.94 8.25 -17.92
N LEU A 229 21.36 9.22 -17.20
CA LEU A 229 21.18 9.16 -15.74
C LEU A 229 20.40 7.92 -15.30
N ARG A 230 19.28 7.64 -15.98
CA ARG A 230 18.45 6.47 -15.70
C ARG A 230 19.23 5.18 -15.92
N LEU A 231 20.05 5.11 -16.95
CA LEU A 231 20.93 3.97 -17.21
C LEU A 231 21.97 3.78 -16.09
N ILE A 232 22.60 4.86 -15.62
CA ILE A 232 23.57 4.80 -14.52
C ILE A 232 22.91 4.31 -13.23
N SER A 233 21.74 4.87 -12.88
CA SER A 233 20.92 4.42 -11.73
C SER A 233 20.63 2.93 -11.80
N TYR A 234 20.21 2.46 -12.98
CA TYR A 234 19.91 1.06 -13.21
C TYR A 234 21.13 0.15 -13.00
N CYS A 235 22.28 0.53 -13.57
CA CYS A 235 23.55 -0.18 -13.39
C CYS A 235 24.00 -0.19 -11.92
N LEU A 236 23.83 0.93 -11.21
CA LEU A 236 24.13 1.05 -9.78
C LEU A 236 23.31 0.01 -9.00
N HIS A 237 21.99 -0.01 -9.18
CA HIS A 237 21.11 -0.90 -8.46
C HIS A 237 21.39 -2.39 -8.76
N MET A 238 21.58 -2.75 -10.03
CA MET A 238 21.88 -4.13 -10.41
C MET A 238 23.20 -4.62 -9.78
N ALA A 239 24.22 -3.77 -9.74
CA ALA A 239 25.54 -4.13 -9.24
C ALA A 239 25.57 -4.30 -7.70
N ILE A 240 24.60 -3.70 -6.99
CA ILE A 240 24.51 -3.73 -5.52
C ILE A 240 23.60 -4.86 -5.02
N SER A 241 22.51 -5.17 -5.74
CA SER A 241 21.40 -5.96 -5.17
C SER A 241 21.60 -7.48 -5.16
N ARG A 242 22.08 -8.13 -6.23
CA ARG A 242 21.93 -9.62 -6.34
C ARG A 242 22.59 -10.46 -5.26
N GLN A 243 23.86 -10.18 -4.94
CA GLN A 243 24.54 -10.91 -3.87
C GLN A 243 23.98 -10.56 -2.48
N SER A 244 23.51 -9.31 -2.33
CA SER A 244 22.85 -8.82 -1.14
C SER A 244 21.52 -9.54 -0.90
N ASP A 245 20.72 -9.77 -1.93
CA ASP A 245 19.41 -10.44 -1.83
C ASP A 245 19.56 -11.91 -1.40
N TYR A 246 20.50 -12.67 -1.99
CA TYR A 246 20.77 -14.04 -1.54
C TYR A 246 21.32 -14.10 -0.11
N ARG A 247 22.11 -13.09 0.30
CA ARG A 247 22.60 -12.97 1.67
C ARG A 247 21.44 -12.67 2.63
N ALA A 248 20.57 -11.74 2.26
CA ALA A 248 19.37 -11.41 3.03
C ALA A 248 18.48 -12.65 3.18
N ASP A 249 18.25 -13.42 2.11
CA ASP A 249 17.49 -14.68 2.17
C ASP A 249 18.06 -15.67 3.20
N ALA A 250 19.39 -15.84 3.21
CA ALA A 250 20.07 -16.68 4.20
C ALA A 250 19.88 -16.19 5.63
N ILE A 251 19.97 -14.87 5.84
CA ILE A 251 19.77 -14.24 7.14
C ILE A 251 18.32 -14.39 7.58
N THR A 252 17.34 -14.17 6.71
CA THR A 252 15.92 -14.41 6.98
C THR A 252 15.69 -15.82 7.49
N VAL A 253 16.16 -16.83 6.76
CA VAL A 253 15.99 -18.24 7.18
C VAL A 253 16.67 -18.50 8.52
N ARG A 254 17.81 -17.86 8.80
CA ARG A 254 18.48 -17.95 10.10
C ARG A 254 17.68 -17.27 11.23
N LEU A 255 17.02 -16.15 10.94
CA LEU A 255 16.23 -15.38 11.89
C LEU A 255 14.89 -16.07 12.18
N THR A 256 14.13 -16.40 11.13
CA THR A 256 12.74 -16.90 11.23
C THR A 256 12.65 -18.41 11.31
N ARG A 257 13.69 -19.15 10.89
CA ARG A 257 13.71 -20.63 10.86
C ARG A 257 12.63 -21.28 9.97
N HIS A 258 11.97 -20.50 9.10
CA HIS A 258 10.88 -20.97 8.24
C HIS A 258 11.17 -20.75 6.74
N PRO A 259 12.07 -21.54 6.11
CA PRO A 259 12.41 -21.39 4.69
C PRO A 259 11.22 -21.70 3.77
N LEU A 260 10.37 -22.66 4.13
CA LEU A 260 9.16 -23.01 3.36
C LEU A 260 8.16 -21.83 3.32
N ALA A 261 7.87 -21.22 4.47
CA ALA A 261 6.96 -20.07 4.54
C ALA A 261 7.50 -18.89 3.72
N PHE A 262 8.82 -18.72 3.66
CA PHE A 262 9.42 -17.69 2.83
C PHE A 262 9.26 -17.98 1.33
N ALA A 263 9.49 -19.23 0.91
CA ALA A 263 9.28 -19.66 -0.47
C ALA A 263 7.82 -19.47 -0.91
N GLU A 264 6.87 -19.84 -0.05
CA GLU A 264 5.45 -19.62 -0.24
C GLU A 264 5.10 -18.13 -0.39
N ALA A 265 5.62 -17.28 0.51
CA ALA A 265 5.39 -15.84 0.46
C ALA A 265 5.89 -15.24 -0.85
N LEU A 266 7.11 -15.57 -1.27
CA LEU A 266 7.67 -15.11 -2.55
C LEU A 266 6.83 -15.58 -3.74
N TYR A 267 6.35 -16.82 -3.71
CA TYR A 267 5.48 -17.37 -4.76
C TYR A 267 4.15 -16.61 -4.83
N ILE A 268 3.48 -16.38 -3.70
CA ILE A 268 2.22 -15.62 -3.64
C ILE A 268 2.45 -14.20 -4.18
N MET A 269 3.46 -13.50 -3.67
CA MET A 269 3.75 -12.13 -4.08
C MET A 269 4.15 -12.02 -5.56
N SER A 270 4.82 -13.03 -6.14
CA SER A 270 5.20 -13.02 -7.55
C SER A 270 4.02 -13.22 -8.51
N HIS A 271 3.01 -13.98 -8.11
CA HIS A 271 1.83 -14.26 -8.93
C HIS A 271 0.75 -13.18 -8.82
N HIS A 272 0.81 -12.32 -7.79
CA HIS A 272 -0.11 -11.19 -7.59
C HIS A 272 0.54 -9.82 -7.90
N ARG A 273 1.43 -9.75 -8.90
CA ARG A 273 2.09 -8.51 -9.34
C ARG A 273 1.23 -7.60 -10.22
N LEU A 274 0.09 -8.07 -10.72
CA LEU A 274 -0.74 -7.32 -11.66
C LEU A 274 -1.53 -6.21 -10.93
N GLY A 275 -1.45 -4.97 -11.43
CA GLY A 275 -2.21 -3.81 -10.91
C GLY A 275 -1.41 -2.78 -10.10
N THR A 276 -0.10 -2.97 -9.94
CA THR A 276 0.85 -2.05 -9.29
C THR A 276 1.13 -0.80 -10.13
N TYR A 277 0.16 0.11 -10.27
CA TYR A 277 0.48 1.49 -10.67
C TYR A 277 1.08 2.25 -9.47
N MET A 278 2.24 1.80 -8.97
CA MET A 278 3.07 2.67 -8.13
C MET A 278 3.76 3.66 -9.07
N THR A 279 3.38 4.93 -8.93
CA THR A 279 3.68 6.04 -9.84
C THR A 279 5.16 6.43 -9.97
N ALA A 280 6.09 5.62 -9.46
CA ALA A 280 7.52 5.92 -9.51
C ALA A 280 8.35 4.68 -9.90
N SER A 281 8.61 4.52 -11.20
CA SER A 281 9.53 3.52 -11.78
C SER A 281 10.93 3.47 -11.13
N GLN A 282 11.30 4.48 -10.34
CA GLN A 282 12.60 4.66 -9.69
C GLN A 282 12.60 4.23 -8.21
N LEU A 283 11.41 4.03 -7.61
CA LEU A 283 11.26 3.44 -6.28
C LEU A 283 11.19 1.91 -6.34
N THR A 284 11.25 1.31 -7.53
CA THR A 284 11.27 -0.14 -7.74
C THR A 284 12.35 -0.84 -6.91
N ALA A 285 13.52 -0.23 -6.78
CA ALA A 285 14.69 -0.83 -6.13
C ALA A 285 14.59 -0.94 -4.60
N ILE A 286 13.69 -0.22 -3.94
CA ILE A 286 13.51 -0.29 -2.47
C ILE A 286 12.51 -1.38 -2.06
N PHE A 287 11.79 -1.96 -3.02
CA PHE A 287 10.76 -2.96 -2.77
C PHE A 287 11.33 -4.38 -2.86
N THR A 288 10.74 -5.31 -2.09
CA THR A 288 11.10 -6.74 -2.11
C THR A 288 10.98 -7.36 -3.49
N LEU A 289 9.94 -6.97 -4.22
CA LEU A 289 9.69 -7.36 -5.60
C LEU A 289 9.56 -6.11 -6.47
N ASN A 290 10.06 -6.20 -7.70
CA ASN A 290 9.87 -5.14 -8.67
C ASN A 290 8.37 -4.96 -8.95
N PRO A 291 7.80 -3.75 -8.73
CA PRO A 291 6.40 -3.48 -9.02
C PRO A 291 6.09 -3.40 -10.53
N GLU A 292 7.08 -3.27 -11.42
CA GLU A 292 6.87 -3.31 -12.87
C GLU A 292 7.14 -4.72 -13.41
N VAL A 293 6.10 -5.37 -13.94
CA VAL A 293 6.25 -6.66 -14.63
C VAL A 293 7.01 -6.43 -15.94
N SER A 294 8.33 -6.64 -15.93
CA SER A 294 9.10 -6.66 -17.17
C SER A 294 9.10 -8.08 -17.74
N TYR A 295 8.83 -8.21 -19.04
CA TYR A 295 8.88 -9.46 -19.82
C TYR A 295 10.21 -10.24 -19.69
N TYR A 296 11.24 -9.63 -19.09
CA TYR A 296 12.59 -10.17 -18.92
C TYR A 296 12.87 -10.73 -17.52
N GLU A 297 11.99 -10.59 -16.54
CA GLU A 297 12.22 -11.02 -15.15
C GLU A 297 12.22 -12.55 -14.95
N ASP A 298 11.42 -13.27 -15.73
CA ASP A 298 11.29 -14.72 -15.65
C ASP A 298 12.17 -15.47 -16.67
N LYS A 299 13.03 -14.74 -17.40
CA LYS A 299 13.93 -15.33 -18.38
C LYS A 299 15.31 -15.57 -17.79
N GLU A 300 15.81 -16.79 -17.94
CA GLU A 300 17.19 -17.11 -17.60
C GLU A 300 18.12 -16.86 -18.81
N GLY A 301 19.27 -16.21 -18.56
CA GLY A 301 20.30 -16.00 -19.58
C GLY A 301 21.22 -14.82 -19.25
N PHE A 302 22.40 -14.76 -19.89
CA PHE A 302 23.37 -13.68 -19.66
C PHE A 302 22.76 -12.28 -19.84
N TRP A 303 21.94 -12.09 -20.88
CA TRP A 303 21.31 -10.80 -21.18
C TRP A 303 20.16 -10.44 -20.24
N ALA A 304 19.29 -11.38 -19.87
CA ALA A 304 18.25 -11.14 -18.86
C ALA A 304 18.90 -10.84 -17.49
N ASN A 305 19.99 -11.55 -17.18
CA ASN A 305 20.84 -11.29 -16.03
C ASN A 305 21.57 -9.93 -16.09
N LEU A 306 21.52 -9.14 -17.15
CA LEU A 306 22.06 -7.77 -17.16
C LEU A 306 20.96 -6.70 -17.01
N PHE A 307 19.69 -7.11 -17.06
CA PHE A 307 18.54 -6.22 -17.03
C PHE A 307 17.49 -6.65 -16.00
N THR A 308 17.93 -7.14 -14.83
CA THR A 308 17.04 -7.32 -13.68
C THR A 308 17.71 -6.87 -12.38
N ILE A 309 17.03 -6.02 -11.61
CA ILE A 309 17.54 -5.48 -10.34
C ILE A 309 17.64 -6.61 -9.29
N HIS A 310 16.57 -7.38 -9.13
CA HIS A 310 16.53 -8.56 -8.26
C HIS A 310 16.93 -9.84 -9.01
N PRO A 311 17.43 -10.87 -8.32
CA PRO A 311 17.59 -12.18 -8.93
C PRO A 311 16.22 -12.80 -9.29
N PRO A 312 16.16 -13.72 -10.29
CA PRO A 312 14.93 -14.39 -10.65
C PRO A 312 14.26 -15.04 -9.44
N VAL A 313 12.98 -14.77 -9.23
CA VAL A 313 12.27 -15.19 -8.02
C VAL A 313 12.17 -16.72 -7.92
N MET A 314 11.96 -17.41 -9.03
CA MET A 314 11.92 -18.87 -9.06
C MET A 314 13.22 -19.49 -8.55
N LYS A 315 14.37 -18.92 -8.90
CA LYS A 315 15.67 -19.39 -8.40
C LYS A 315 15.83 -19.21 -6.88
N ARG A 316 15.27 -18.14 -6.32
CA ARG A 316 15.24 -17.94 -4.86
C ARG A 316 14.34 -18.98 -4.20
N ILE A 317 13.14 -19.20 -4.76
CA ILE A 317 12.19 -20.21 -4.29
C ILE A 317 12.82 -21.60 -4.30
N GLU A 318 13.52 -22.00 -5.36
CA GLU A 318 14.22 -23.29 -5.45
C GLU A 318 15.27 -23.46 -4.34
N ILE A 319 16.09 -22.43 -4.09
CA ILE A 319 17.09 -22.47 -3.02
C ILE A 319 16.42 -22.64 -1.64
N LEU A 320 15.34 -21.91 -1.38
CA LEU A 320 14.61 -21.98 -0.11
C LEU A 320 13.93 -23.34 0.07
N LEU A 321 13.38 -23.90 -1.01
CA LEU A 321 12.77 -25.23 -0.98
C LEU A 321 13.80 -26.34 -0.80
N ASP A 322 15.00 -26.21 -1.38
CA ASP A 322 16.12 -27.12 -1.11
C ASP A 322 16.52 -27.10 0.37
N MET A 323 16.61 -25.91 0.99
CA MET A 323 16.83 -25.78 2.44
C MET A 323 15.70 -26.40 3.28
N ALA A 324 14.47 -26.39 2.77
CA ALA A 324 13.31 -26.98 3.41
C ALA A 324 13.13 -28.48 3.09
N HIS A 325 13.96 -29.06 2.22
CA HIS A 325 13.80 -30.40 1.66
C HIS A 325 12.39 -30.64 1.06
N HIS A 326 11.90 -29.66 0.30
CA HIS A 326 10.54 -29.65 -0.25
C HIS A 326 10.55 -29.46 -1.77
N ASP A 327 9.51 -29.93 -2.46
CA ASP A 327 9.34 -29.73 -3.92
C ASP A 327 8.38 -28.56 -4.23
N VAL A 328 8.60 -27.90 -5.37
CA VAL A 328 7.79 -26.79 -5.87
C VAL A 328 6.35 -27.24 -6.08
N LYS A 329 6.13 -28.41 -6.71
CA LYS A 329 4.77 -28.91 -6.99
C LYS A 329 4.00 -29.16 -5.70
N ALA A 330 4.66 -29.76 -4.71
CA ALA A 330 4.07 -30.01 -3.41
C ALA A 330 3.72 -28.70 -2.69
N MET A 331 4.60 -27.68 -2.76
CA MET A 331 4.33 -26.35 -2.17
C MET A 331 3.11 -25.69 -2.83
N VAL A 332 3.07 -25.67 -4.17
CA VAL A 332 1.94 -25.07 -4.91
C VAL A 332 0.63 -25.81 -4.62
N GLN A 333 0.67 -27.14 -4.51
CA GLN A 333 -0.51 -27.92 -4.12
C GLN A 333 -0.94 -27.61 -2.68
N GLY A 334 0.03 -27.46 -1.77
CA GLY A 334 -0.19 -26.99 -0.40
C GLY A 334 -0.93 -25.66 -0.41
N LEU A 335 -0.41 -24.64 -1.09
CA LEU A 335 -1.06 -23.32 -1.19
C LEU A 335 -2.48 -23.35 -1.75
N LYS A 336 -2.77 -24.26 -2.69
CA LYS A 336 -4.13 -24.46 -3.22
C LYS A 336 -5.09 -25.08 -2.19
N ASN A 337 -4.57 -25.93 -1.30
CA ASN A 337 -5.33 -26.65 -0.28
C ASN A 337 -5.47 -25.82 1.01
N THR A 338 -4.45 -25.05 1.40
CA THR A 338 -4.41 -24.15 2.57
C THR A 338 -5.13 -22.82 2.33
N ARG A 339 -6.05 -22.76 1.35
CA ARG A 339 -6.92 -21.60 1.20
C ARG A 339 -7.61 -21.36 2.54
N PRO A 340 -7.50 -20.16 3.13
CA PRO A 340 -8.32 -19.81 4.26
C PRO A 340 -9.72 -19.51 3.72
N ILE A 341 -10.42 -20.54 3.23
CA ILE A 341 -11.84 -20.56 3.55
C ILE A 341 -11.80 -21.04 5.00
N THR A 342 -11.68 -20.09 5.92
CA THR A 342 -12.25 -20.31 7.23
C THR A 342 -13.73 -20.56 6.91
N GLN A 343 -14.10 -21.82 6.70
CA GLN A 343 -15.49 -22.26 6.77
C GLN A 343 -15.86 -22.07 8.23
N ILE A 344 -16.05 -20.81 8.63
CA ILE A 344 -16.67 -20.48 9.90
C ILE A 344 -18.13 -20.81 9.67
N ASN A 345 -18.43 -22.08 9.89
CA ASN A 345 -19.72 -22.57 10.27
C ASN A 345 -19.99 -22.04 11.70
N GLN A 346 -20.08 -20.73 11.86
CA GLN A 346 -20.56 -20.09 13.07
C GLN A 346 -21.33 -18.85 12.63
N GLU A 347 -22.61 -18.82 12.98
CA GLU A 347 -23.48 -17.65 12.93
C GLU A 347 -22.66 -16.39 13.28
N LYS A 348 -22.72 -15.38 12.41
CA LYS A 348 -22.06 -14.07 12.57
C LYS A 348 -22.34 -13.49 13.96
N LYS A 349 -21.53 -13.86 14.95
CA LYS A 349 -21.42 -13.16 16.22
C LYS A 349 -20.30 -12.17 16.05
N TRP A 350 -20.68 -10.98 15.60
CA TRP A 350 -19.93 -9.77 15.91
C TRP A 350 -19.55 -9.85 17.39
N GLU A 351 -18.30 -9.55 17.74
CA GLU A 351 -17.90 -9.40 19.15
C GLU A 351 -18.71 -8.24 19.72
N VAL A 352 -19.89 -8.61 20.22
CA VAL A 352 -20.80 -7.76 20.94
C VAL A 352 -20.06 -7.41 22.21
N GLN A 353 -19.69 -6.14 22.34
CA GLN A 353 -19.18 -5.58 23.60
C GLN A 353 -20.10 -6.04 24.75
N GLU A 354 -19.54 -6.41 25.90
CA GLU A 354 -20.23 -6.94 27.11
C GLU A 354 -21.32 -5.99 27.72
N ASN A 355 -21.70 -4.95 26.98
CA ASN A 355 -22.65 -3.91 27.31
C ASN A 355 -23.84 -3.90 26.34
N GLN A 356 -24.44 -5.06 26.07
CA GLN A 356 -25.72 -5.15 25.35
C GLN A 356 -26.79 -5.90 26.16
N TRP A 357 -28.05 -5.51 25.97
CA TRP A 357 -29.23 -6.07 26.64
C TRP A 357 -30.26 -6.56 25.63
N MET A 358 -30.99 -7.58 26.01
CA MET A 358 -32.27 -7.92 25.39
C MET A 358 -33.37 -7.26 26.21
N VAL A 359 -34.38 -6.70 25.55
CA VAL A 359 -35.51 -5.98 26.15
C VAL A 359 -36.79 -6.73 25.76
N ALA A 360 -37.70 -6.97 26.71
CA ALA A 360 -38.94 -7.70 26.44
C ALA A 360 -40.07 -6.76 26.02
N ARG A 361 -40.64 -6.97 24.83
CA ARG A 361 -41.83 -6.30 24.33
C ARG A 361 -42.89 -7.35 24.06
N ASP A 362 -44.09 -7.19 24.63
CA ASP A 362 -45.21 -8.12 24.40
C ASP A 362 -44.85 -9.62 24.58
N GLN A 363 -44.03 -9.92 25.60
CA GLN A 363 -43.48 -11.25 25.93
C GLN A 363 -42.47 -11.83 24.92
N ILE A 364 -42.03 -11.06 23.93
CA ILE A 364 -40.96 -11.40 23.00
C ILE A 364 -39.69 -10.67 23.41
N TRP A 365 -38.55 -11.36 23.43
CA TRP A 365 -37.25 -10.75 23.71
C TRP A 365 -36.67 -10.14 22.42
N GLU A 366 -36.57 -8.83 22.38
CA GLU A 366 -35.93 -8.07 21.30
C GLU A 366 -34.50 -7.67 21.70
N GLY A 367 -33.61 -7.53 20.72
CA GLY A 367 -32.20 -7.18 20.93
C GLY A 367 -31.25 -8.09 20.15
N PRO A 368 -29.93 -8.00 20.39
CA PRO A 368 -29.30 -7.25 21.48
C PRO A 368 -29.18 -5.75 21.19
N PHE A 369 -29.41 -4.93 22.22
CA PHE A 369 -29.38 -3.47 22.17
C PHE A 369 -28.29 -2.92 23.08
N ASP A 370 -27.52 -1.93 22.64
CA ASP A 370 -26.65 -1.15 23.52
C ASP A 370 -27.44 -0.09 24.30
N LEU A 371 -26.79 0.61 25.24
CA LEU A 371 -27.44 1.66 26.05
C LEU A 371 -28.10 2.76 25.20
N MET A 372 -27.49 3.09 24.07
CA MET A 372 -27.98 4.15 23.20
C MET A 372 -29.22 3.72 22.42
N THR A 373 -29.23 2.48 21.94
CA THR A 373 -30.39 1.88 21.26
C THR A 373 -31.55 1.73 22.24
N ILE A 374 -31.28 1.25 23.46
CA ILE A 374 -32.27 1.16 24.56
C ILE A 374 -32.94 2.52 24.80
N LYS A 375 -32.16 3.61 24.81
CA LYS A 375 -32.68 4.97 24.99
C LYS A 375 -33.59 5.42 23.84
N SER A 376 -33.35 4.93 22.61
CA SER A 376 -34.16 5.26 21.44
C SER A 376 -35.49 4.50 21.36
N LEU A 377 -35.70 3.50 22.22
CA LEU A 377 -36.96 2.75 22.30
C LEU A 377 -38.00 3.61 23.02
N ASP A 378 -38.82 4.31 22.24
CA ASP A 378 -39.91 5.18 22.69
C ASP A 378 -40.99 4.45 23.51
N TRP A 379 -41.11 3.14 23.34
CA TRP A 379 -42.04 2.27 24.07
C TRP A 379 -41.47 1.71 25.37
N MET A 380 -40.17 1.88 25.63
CA MET A 380 -39.53 1.27 26.80
C MET A 380 -39.81 2.08 28.07
N THR A 381 -40.21 1.39 29.12
CA THR A 381 -40.49 1.96 30.44
C THR A 381 -39.54 1.41 31.50
N PRO A 382 -39.40 2.06 32.67
CA PRO A 382 -38.64 1.51 33.79
C PRO A 382 -39.08 0.10 34.22
N GLU A 383 -40.32 -0.26 33.94
CA GLU A 383 -40.94 -1.56 34.23
C GLU A 383 -40.75 -2.60 33.12
N THR A 384 -40.00 -2.26 32.07
CA THR A 384 -39.72 -3.21 30.99
C THR A 384 -38.66 -4.23 31.44
N TRP A 385 -38.89 -5.52 31.16
CA TRP A 385 -37.92 -6.56 31.50
C TRP A 385 -36.70 -6.49 30.59
N VAL A 386 -35.52 -6.58 31.18
CA VAL A 386 -34.23 -6.56 30.47
C VAL A 386 -33.34 -7.70 30.95
N LYS A 387 -32.49 -8.21 30.06
CA LYS A 387 -31.43 -9.17 30.43
C LYS A 387 -30.16 -8.85 29.67
N THR A 388 -29.01 -8.96 30.33
CA THR A 388 -27.72 -8.76 29.67
C THR A 388 -27.38 -9.96 28.79
N VAL A 389 -26.81 -9.68 27.62
CA VAL A 389 -26.33 -10.72 26.71
C VAL A 389 -25.18 -11.47 27.40
N GLY A 390 -25.31 -12.79 27.56
CA GLY A 390 -24.29 -13.66 28.16
C GLY A 390 -24.49 -14.01 29.63
N ALA A 391 -25.04 -13.13 30.47
CA ALA A 391 -25.17 -13.39 31.93
C ALA A 391 -26.53 -13.96 32.36
N GLY A 392 -27.54 -13.97 31.48
CA GLY A 392 -28.83 -14.65 31.68
C GLY A 392 -29.74 -14.09 32.78
N GLN A 393 -29.29 -13.12 33.59
CA GLN A 393 -30.08 -12.54 34.67
C GLN A 393 -31.14 -11.58 34.13
N VAL A 394 -32.40 -11.97 34.27
CA VAL A 394 -33.57 -11.15 33.96
C VAL A 394 -33.87 -10.23 35.15
N LYS A 395 -34.01 -8.93 34.88
CA LYS A 395 -34.32 -7.89 35.85
C LYS A 395 -35.15 -6.80 35.21
N MET A 396 -35.77 -5.94 36.01
CA MET A 396 -36.47 -4.78 35.47
C MET A 396 -35.48 -3.68 35.06
N ALA A 397 -35.85 -2.86 34.08
CA ALA A 397 -34.97 -1.80 33.57
C ALA A 397 -34.50 -0.82 34.67
N TYR A 398 -35.36 -0.52 35.66
CA TYR A 398 -35.00 0.32 36.81
C TYR A 398 -33.98 -0.33 37.77
N GLU A 399 -33.86 -1.66 37.77
CA GLU A 399 -32.94 -2.40 38.63
C GLU A 399 -31.53 -2.47 38.04
N ASP A 400 -31.38 -2.22 36.73
CA ASP A 400 -30.06 -2.12 36.10
C ASP A 400 -29.50 -0.71 36.30
N LYS A 401 -28.46 -0.61 37.14
CA LYS A 401 -27.73 0.64 37.43
C LYS A 401 -27.23 1.38 36.18
N ARG A 402 -27.06 0.69 35.05
CA ARG A 402 -26.61 1.29 33.78
C ARG A 402 -27.77 1.83 32.95
N ILE A 403 -28.95 1.22 33.02
CA ILE A 403 -30.15 1.63 32.27
C ILE A 403 -30.94 2.70 33.04
N LEU A 404 -31.00 2.61 34.37
CA LEU A 404 -31.74 3.53 35.22
C LEU A 404 -31.49 5.03 34.90
N PRO A 405 -30.24 5.49 34.65
CA PRO A 405 -29.98 6.89 34.29
C PRO A 405 -30.60 7.36 32.96
N LEU A 406 -31.04 6.44 32.09
CA LEU A 406 -31.66 6.75 30.80
C LEU A 406 -33.09 7.31 30.95
N PHE A 407 -33.77 7.02 32.06
CA PHE A 407 -35.14 7.45 32.32
C PHE A 407 -35.24 8.77 33.11
N ASP A 408 -34.12 9.41 33.43
CA ASP A 408 -34.08 10.62 34.25
C ASP A 408 -34.14 11.89 33.37
N GLU A 409 -35.28 12.62 33.42
CA GLU A 409 -35.59 13.77 32.54
C GLU A 409 -34.59 14.94 32.64
N LYS A 410 -33.79 15.01 33.72
CA LYS A 410 -32.78 16.06 33.91
C LYS A 410 -31.51 15.89 33.05
N ASN A 411 -31.28 14.73 32.43
CA ASN A 411 -30.12 14.45 31.57
C ASN A 411 -30.32 14.78 30.07
N ASN A 412 -31.11 15.83 29.78
CA ASN A 412 -31.34 16.34 28.42
C ASN A 412 -30.08 16.89 27.71
N ALA A 413 -28.89 16.84 28.32
CA ALA A 413 -27.60 17.03 27.64
C ALA A 413 -27.33 15.98 26.54
N LEU A 414 -28.01 14.83 26.58
CA LEU A 414 -27.85 13.76 25.59
C LEU A 414 -28.72 13.91 24.33
N ASN A 415 -29.71 14.81 24.30
CA ASN A 415 -30.47 15.13 23.07
C ASN A 415 -29.65 15.96 22.07
N GLU A 416 -28.57 16.61 22.54
CA GLU A 416 -27.57 17.22 21.66
C GLU A 416 -26.58 16.18 21.10
N LEU A 417 -26.26 15.13 21.86
CA LEU A 417 -25.42 14.01 21.41
C LEU A 417 -26.12 13.08 20.41
N SER A 418 -27.42 12.80 20.57
CA SER A 418 -28.20 12.01 19.61
C SER A 418 -28.47 12.74 18.27
N ARG A 419 -28.25 14.05 18.20
CA ARG A 419 -28.19 14.80 16.93
C ARG A 419 -26.84 14.69 16.22
N LEU A 420 -25.79 14.28 16.93
CA LEU A 420 -24.43 14.08 16.40
C LEU A 420 -24.19 12.66 15.88
N GLU A 421 -25.03 11.70 16.25
CA GLU A 421 -24.89 10.29 15.87
C GLU A 421 -25.64 9.98 14.56
N SER A 422 -24.94 9.36 13.61
CA SER A 422 -25.47 9.01 12.30
C SER A 422 -26.60 7.98 12.40
N GLN A 423 -27.76 8.27 11.79
CA GLN A 423 -28.94 7.40 11.81
C GLN A 423 -29.07 6.57 10.53
N CYS A 424 -29.54 5.33 10.66
CA CYS A 424 -29.84 4.46 9.53
C CYS A 424 -30.86 5.14 8.59
N PRO A 425 -30.59 5.22 7.27
CA PRO A 425 -31.48 5.88 6.33
C PRO A 425 -32.80 5.15 6.10
N HIS A 426 -32.87 3.86 6.43
CA HIS A 426 -34.08 3.04 6.29
C HIS A 426 -34.83 2.90 7.62
N CYS A 427 -34.12 2.49 8.67
CA CYS A 427 -34.71 2.17 9.98
C CYS A 427 -34.83 3.38 10.90
N HIS A 428 -34.14 4.49 10.61
CA HIS A 428 -34.12 5.71 11.44
C HIS A 428 -33.63 5.50 12.88
N ILE A 429 -32.91 4.41 13.15
CA ILE A 429 -32.24 4.13 14.42
C ILE A 429 -30.77 4.56 14.36
N ALA A 430 -30.14 4.74 15.52
CA ALA A 430 -28.71 5.03 15.60
C ALA A 430 -27.86 3.90 14.99
N LEU A 431 -26.82 4.25 14.23
CA LEU A 431 -25.86 3.28 13.73
C LEU A 431 -24.81 2.96 14.79
N VAL A 432 -24.47 1.67 14.90
CA VAL A 432 -23.47 1.19 15.85
C VAL A 432 -22.11 1.14 15.17
N ALA A 433 -21.08 1.72 15.77
CA ALA A 433 -19.71 1.57 15.29
C ALA A 433 -19.23 0.13 15.53
N VAL A 434 -18.90 -0.58 14.45
CA VAL A 434 -18.37 -1.94 14.49
C VAL A 434 -17.08 -2.03 13.69
N ASN A 435 -16.21 -2.97 14.07
CA ASN A 435 -14.98 -3.22 13.34
C ASN A 435 -15.20 -4.39 12.37
N TYR A 436 -15.29 -4.10 11.07
CA TYR A 436 -15.43 -5.11 10.01
C TYR A 436 -14.06 -5.40 9.43
N GLU A 437 -13.49 -6.56 9.75
CA GLU A 437 -12.15 -6.99 9.29
C GLU A 437 -11.03 -5.98 9.54
N GLY A 438 -11.05 -5.30 10.68
CA GLY A 438 -10.05 -4.28 11.03
C GLY A 438 -10.33 -2.89 10.42
N ALA A 439 -11.44 -2.73 9.69
CA ALA A 439 -11.89 -1.43 9.20
C ALA A 439 -13.09 -0.91 10.04
N PRO A 440 -13.05 0.34 10.53
CA PRO A 440 -14.17 0.92 11.24
C PRO A 440 -15.33 1.18 10.26
N VAL A 441 -16.50 0.65 10.58
CA VAL A 441 -17.75 0.84 9.84
C VAL A 441 -18.89 1.10 10.81
N GLN A 442 -19.99 1.64 10.29
CA GLN A 442 -21.22 1.85 11.05
C GLN A 442 -22.26 0.85 10.58
N HIS A 443 -22.85 0.07 11.48
CA HIS A 443 -23.79 -1.01 11.19
C HIS A 443 -25.17 -0.73 11.78
N CYS A 444 -26.21 -1.09 11.02
CA CYS A 444 -27.58 -1.07 11.50
C CYS A 444 -27.98 -2.45 12.03
N SER A 445 -28.33 -2.54 13.31
CA SER A 445 -28.75 -3.79 13.95
C SER A 445 -30.05 -4.38 13.38
N VAL A 446 -30.89 -3.55 12.75
CA VAL A 446 -32.21 -3.96 12.22
C VAL A 446 -32.15 -4.39 10.76
N CYS A 447 -31.78 -3.49 9.83
CA CYS A 447 -31.70 -3.84 8.40
C CYS A 447 -30.39 -4.52 8.01
N GLN A 448 -29.41 -4.63 8.91
CA GLN A 448 -28.09 -5.21 8.65
C GLN A 448 -27.27 -4.48 7.58
N GLY A 449 -27.65 -3.23 7.25
CA GLY A 449 -26.89 -2.37 6.33
C GLY A 449 -25.67 -1.73 6.99
N PHE A 450 -24.72 -1.30 6.16
CA PHE A 450 -23.47 -0.68 6.58
C PHE A 450 -23.31 0.72 5.97
N LEU A 451 -22.92 1.69 6.79
CA LEU A 451 -22.35 2.95 6.34
C LEU A 451 -20.82 2.85 6.42
N VAL A 452 -20.16 3.02 5.28
CA VAL A 452 -18.72 2.79 5.14
C VAL A 452 -18.07 3.99 4.47
N ASN A 453 -16.93 4.43 5.00
CA ASN A 453 -16.07 5.41 4.34
C ASN A 453 -15.34 4.78 3.15
N GLU A 454 -15.20 5.50 2.03
CA GLU A 454 -14.54 5.03 0.82
C GLU A 454 -13.10 4.53 1.06
N GLU A 455 -12.36 5.09 2.03
CA GLU A 455 -11.05 4.57 2.44
C GLU A 455 -11.13 3.18 3.09
N SER A 456 -12.12 2.96 3.97
CA SER A 456 -12.36 1.67 4.63
C SER A 456 -12.73 0.58 3.62
N ILE A 457 -13.45 0.93 2.54
CA ILE A 457 -13.82 -0.05 1.49
C ILE A 457 -12.58 -0.65 0.85
N GLN A 458 -11.53 0.14 0.61
CA GLN A 458 -10.30 -0.37 0.01
C GLN A 458 -9.64 -1.43 0.90
N LYS A 459 -9.69 -1.26 2.23
CA LYS A 459 -9.20 -2.24 3.20
C LYS A 459 -10.07 -3.49 3.25
N ILE A 460 -11.39 -3.32 3.35
CA ILE A 460 -12.37 -4.41 3.46
C ILE A 460 -12.29 -5.33 2.24
N VAL A 461 -12.30 -4.75 1.04
CA VAL A 461 -12.24 -5.51 -0.22
C VAL A 461 -10.93 -6.28 -0.37
N LEU A 462 -9.86 -5.84 0.30
CA LEU A 462 -8.55 -6.51 0.26
C LEU A 462 -8.42 -7.66 1.24
N ARG A 463 -9.15 -7.61 2.35
CA ARG A 463 -9.00 -8.55 3.47
C ARG A 463 -9.90 -9.76 3.21
N GLU A 464 -9.41 -10.93 3.61
CA GLU A 464 -10.07 -12.23 3.44
C GLU A 464 -10.21 -12.89 4.82
N GLY A 465 -10.72 -12.15 5.80
CA GLY A 465 -10.84 -12.61 7.19
C GLY A 465 -12.14 -13.38 7.45
N LEU A 466 -13.22 -13.04 6.74
CA LEU A 466 -14.56 -13.57 6.92
C LEU A 466 -14.99 -14.42 5.72
N GLY A 467 -15.55 -15.60 5.99
CA GLY A 467 -16.18 -16.43 4.98
C GLY A 467 -17.50 -15.83 4.49
N PHE A 468 -17.89 -16.18 3.25
CA PHE A 468 -19.15 -15.73 2.66
C PHE A 468 -20.29 -16.71 2.97
N SER A 469 -21.49 -16.19 3.29
CA SER A 469 -22.69 -17.02 3.40
C SER A 469 -23.10 -17.59 2.04
N GLU A 470 -23.87 -18.69 2.03
CA GLU A 470 -24.38 -19.27 0.78
C GLU A 470 -25.18 -18.26 -0.05
N ASP A 471 -25.93 -17.36 0.61
CA ASP A 471 -26.68 -16.30 -0.05
C ASP A 471 -25.76 -15.29 -0.76
N VAL A 472 -24.68 -14.85 -0.10
CA VAL A 472 -23.69 -13.93 -0.70
C VAL A 472 -23.00 -14.59 -1.90
N VAL A 473 -22.61 -15.86 -1.76
CA VAL A 473 -21.98 -16.63 -2.86
C VAL A 473 -22.94 -16.75 -4.05
N ARG A 474 -24.22 -17.07 -3.79
CA ARG A 474 -25.26 -17.15 -4.83
C ARG A 474 -25.43 -15.81 -5.54
N MET A 475 -25.62 -14.72 -4.79
CA MET A 475 -25.80 -13.38 -5.34
C MET A 475 -24.58 -12.94 -6.18
N GLY A 476 -23.37 -13.15 -5.67
CA GLY A 476 -22.15 -12.82 -6.38
C GLY A 476 -21.96 -13.62 -7.68
N ASN A 477 -22.27 -14.91 -7.67
CA ASN A 477 -22.22 -15.73 -8.89
C ASN A 477 -23.22 -15.25 -9.95
N THR A 478 -24.44 -14.89 -9.56
CA THR A 478 -25.43 -14.30 -10.48
C THR A 478 -24.88 -13.04 -11.13
N ILE A 479 -24.28 -12.12 -10.36
CA ILE A 479 -23.68 -10.89 -10.92
C ILE A 479 -22.55 -11.21 -11.89
N LEU A 480 -21.68 -12.18 -11.59
CA LEU A 480 -20.61 -12.62 -12.50
C LEU A 480 -21.16 -13.21 -13.82
N GLU A 481 -22.24 -13.98 -13.76
CA GLU A 481 -22.90 -14.53 -14.95
C GLU A 481 -23.57 -13.44 -15.80
N GLU A 482 -24.29 -12.52 -15.16
CA GLU A 482 -24.92 -11.38 -15.84
C GLU A 482 -23.89 -10.46 -16.50
N ASN A 483 -22.76 -10.22 -15.84
CA ASN A 483 -21.67 -9.42 -16.38
C ASN A 483 -21.09 -9.99 -17.68
N LYS A 484 -20.99 -11.33 -17.81
CA LYS A 484 -20.55 -11.99 -19.05
C LYS A 484 -21.54 -11.76 -20.20
N GLN A 485 -22.82 -11.64 -19.90
CA GLN A 485 -23.88 -11.49 -20.89
C GLN A 485 -24.14 -10.02 -21.28
N TRP A 486 -23.83 -9.04 -20.40
CA TRP A 486 -24.28 -7.64 -20.54
C TRP A 486 -23.14 -6.62 -20.43
N LEU A 487 -22.16 -6.65 -21.34
CA LEU A 487 -21.07 -5.66 -21.38
C LEU A 487 -21.50 -4.24 -21.81
N TRP A 488 -22.74 -4.02 -22.30
CA TRP A 488 -23.08 -2.79 -23.03
C TRP A 488 -24.38 -2.08 -22.64
N LYS A 489 -25.08 -2.49 -21.57
CA LYS A 489 -26.31 -1.80 -21.16
C LYS A 489 -26.00 -0.63 -20.21
N PRO A 490 -26.39 0.61 -20.55
CA PRO A 490 -26.22 1.75 -19.65
C PRO A 490 -27.09 1.57 -18.41
N PHE A 491 -26.53 1.89 -17.24
CA PHE A 491 -27.29 1.95 -15.99
C PHE A 491 -28.44 2.96 -16.15
N LYS A 492 -29.67 2.50 -15.99
CA LYS A 492 -30.82 3.39 -15.85
C LYS A 492 -30.89 3.80 -14.38
N ARG A 493 -30.60 5.07 -14.09
CA ARG A 493 -30.85 5.63 -12.75
C ARG A 493 -32.32 5.43 -12.41
N ASP A 494 -32.59 4.70 -11.34
CA ASP A 494 -33.90 4.78 -10.71
C ASP A 494 -33.88 6.01 -9.80
N LEU A 495 -34.62 7.05 -10.21
CA LEU A 495 -34.69 8.32 -9.47
C LEU A 495 -35.60 8.22 -8.22
N LYS A 496 -36.22 7.05 -7.98
CA LYS A 496 -37.23 6.88 -6.91
C LYS A 496 -36.68 6.58 -5.53
N THR A 497 -35.44 6.09 -5.39
CA THR A 497 -34.87 5.63 -4.11
C THR A 497 -33.70 6.51 -3.68
N GLN A 498 -33.96 7.81 -3.45
CA GLN A 498 -32.94 8.70 -2.87
C GLN A 498 -33.04 8.68 -1.35
N ILE A 499 -32.09 8.02 -0.70
CA ILE A 499 -31.97 8.04 0.76
C ILE A 499 -31.19 9.28 1.23
N LYS A 500 -31.42 9.72 2.47
CA LYS A 500 -30.65 10.82 3.08
C LYS A 500 -29.33 10.29 3.62
N CYS A 501 -28.26 11.07 3.48
CA CYS A 501 -26.96 10.69 3.99
C CYS A 501 -26.93 10.77 5.54
N PRO A 502 -26.65 9.66 6.24
CA PRO A 502 -26.57 9.62 7.71
C PRO A 502 -25.50 10.54 8.32
N ASN A 503 -24.46 10.85 7.54
CA ASN A 503 -23.33 11.67 7.98
C ASN A 503 -23.46 13.16 7.60
N CYS A 504 -24.41 13.51 6.73
CA CYS A 504 -24.60 14.89 6.26
C CYS A 504 -26.00 15.43 6.62
N VAL A 505 -26.45 15.14 7.84
CA VAL A 505 -27.80 15.49 8.33
C VAL A 505 -28.05 16.99 8.23
N ASP A 506 -27.09 17.81 8.66
CA ASP A 506 -27.20 19.28 8.67
C ASP A 506 -27.33 19.90 7.26
N GLN A 507 -26.79 19.22 6.26
CA GLN A 507 -26.75 19.70 4.88
C GLN A 507 -27.85 19.08 4.02
N ASN A 508 -28.71 18.22 4.61
CA ASN A 508 -29.83 17.52 3.98
C ASN A 508 -29.45 16.88 2.63
N ARG A 509 -28.23 16.32 2.54
CA ARG A 509 -27.71 15.72 1.30
C ARG A 509 -28.33 14.34 1.07
N THR A 510 -28.61 14.02 -0.19
CA THR A 510 -29.06 12.70 -0.61
C THR A 510 -27.91 11.82 -1.09
N MET A 511 -28.08 10.51 -0.93
CA MET A 511 -27.21 9.50 -1.52
C MET A 511 -27.80 9.08 -2.87
N LEU A 512 -26.89 8.88 -3.82
CA LEU A 512 -27.21 8.54 -5.20
C LEU A 512 -26.93 7.07 -5.42
N GLN A 513 -27.96 6.33 -5.80
CA GLN A 513 -27.82 4.94 -6.17
C GLN A 513 -27.04 4.81 -7.48
N MET A 514 -26.00 3.97 -7.47
CA MET A 514 -25.15 3.69 -8.63
C MET A 514 -24.45 2.33 -8.46
N TYR A 515 -23.85 1.82 -9.52
CA TYR A 515 -22.94 0.67 -9.39
C TYR A 515 -21.59 1.11 -8.81
N TYR A 516 -21.00 0.28 -7.94
CA TYR A 516 -19.68 0.53 -7.37
C TYR A 516 -18.62 0.69 -8.47
N THR A 517 -18.58 -0.24 -9.42
CA THR A 517 -17.83 -0.07 -10.69
C THR A 517 -18.59 -0.69 -11.86
N GLN A 518 -18.13 -0.44 -13.09
CA GLN A 518 -18.72 -1.08 -14.28
C GLN A 518 -18.43 -2.58 -14.36
N VAL A 519 -17.36 -3.04 -13.70
CA VAL A 519 -16.98 -4.47 -13.61
C VAL A 519 -17.72 -5.14 -12.45
N PHE A 520 -17.79 -4.48 -11.30
CA PHE A 520 -18.51 -4.94 -10.11
C PHE A 520 -19.85 -4.19 -9.99
N ARG A 521 -20.88 -4.74 -10.64
CA ARG A 521 -22.25 -4.18 -10.66
C ARG A 521 -23.03 -4.45 -9.37
N VAL A 522 -22.42 -4.11 -8.25
CA VAL A 522 -23.11 -4.05 -6.95
C VAL A 522 -23.71 -2.66 -6.83
N LEU A 523 -25.02 -2.60 -6.56
CA LEU A 523 -25.70 -1.33 -6.28
C LEU A 523 -25.17 -0.80 -4.95
N ILE A 524 -24.92 0.50 -4.91
CA ILE A 524 -24.46 1.22 -3.73
C ILE A 524 -25.16 2.57 -3.70
N ASP A 525 -25.31 3.13 -2.51
CA ASP A 525 -25.79 4.48 -2.32
C ASP A 525 -24.63 5.38 -1.90
N ARG A 526 -24.14 6.22 -2.82
CA ARG A 526 -22.98 7.11 -2.56
C ARG A 526 -23.44 8.52 -2.24
N CYS A 527 -22.92 9.13 -1.18
CA CYS A 527 -23.21 10.53 -0.89
C CYS A 527 -22.56 11.45 -1.94
N SER A 528 -23.29 12.47 -2.40
CA SER A 528 -22.77 13.50 -3.31
C SER A 528 -21.83 14.52 -2.65
N GLY A 529 -21.63 14.42 -1.33
CA GLY A 529 -20.99 15.46 -0.54
C GLY A 529 -19.95 15.06 0.48
N CYS A 530 -19.91 13.78 0.83
CA CYS A 530 -18.89 13.21 1.69
C CYS A 530 -18.49 11.84 1.13
N ASP A 531 -17.39 11.30 1.63
CA ASP A 531 -16.82 10.05 1.13
C ASP A 531 -17.49 8.80 1.75
N HIS A 532 -18.76 8.88 2.13
CA HIS A 532 -19.51 7.76 2.71
C HIS A 532 -20.43 7.10 1.69
N ILE A 533 -20.49 5.78 1.79
CA ILE A 533 -21.30 4.90 0.96
C ILE A 533 -22.13 4.03 1.88
N TRP A 534 -23.42 3.93 1.58
CA TRP A 534 -24.35 3.03 2.23
C TRP A 534 -24.45 1.75 1.39
N PHE A 535 -24.35 0.63 2.09
CA PHE A 535 -24.52 -0.72 1.57
C PHE A 535 -25.72 -1.33 2.28
N ASP A 536 -26.70 -1.77 1.51
CA ASP A 536 -27.78 -2.59 2.03
C ASP A 536 -27.29 -3.98 2.41
N GLN A 537 -28.18 -4.76 3.02
CA GLN A 537 -27.87 -6.09 3.49
C GLN A 537 -27.21 -6.94 2.38
N PHE A 538 -26.07 -7.55 2.70
CA PHE A 538 -25.24 -8.37 1.81
C PHE A 538 -24.48 -7.63 0.71
N GLU A 539 -24.74 -6.35 0.43
CA GLU A 539 -24.08 -5.67 -0.70
C GLU A 539 -22.58 -5.52 -0.50
N LEU A 540 -22.15 -5.18 0.73
CA LEU A 540 -20.74 -5.04 1.07
C LEU A 540 -20.01 -6.39 0.95
N GLU A 541 -20.62 -7.47 1.44
CA GLU A 541 -20.06 -8.82 1.37
C GLU A 541 -20.05 -9.37 -0.07
N VAL A 542 -21.08 -9.08 -0.86
CA VAL A 542 -21.12 -9.43 -2.28
C VAL A 542 -20.03 -8.69 -3.05
N LEU A 543 -19.81 -7.40 -2.75
CA LEU A 543 -18.72 -6.65 -3.34
C LEU A 543 -17.37 -7.31 -3.04
N GLN A 544 -17.13 -7.65 -1.78
CA GLN A 544 -15.92 -8.34 -1.34
C GLN A 544 -15.75 -9.70 -2.04
N TYR A 545 -16.80 -10.51 -2.13
CA TYR A 545 -16.79 -11.79 -2.84
C TYR A 545 -16.43 -11.64 -4.32
N LEU A 546 -17.00 -10.64 -4.99
CA LEU A 546 -16.71 -10.41 -6.41
C LEU A 546 -15.25 -10.07 -6.63
N PHE A 547 -14.68 -9.21 -5.78
CA PHE A 547 -13.26 -8.86 -5.83
C PHE A 547 -12.37 -10.09 -5.60
N ASP A 548 -12.68 -10.91 -4.59
CA ASP A 548 -12.00 -12.18 -4.34
C ASP A 548 -12.03 -13.06 -5.60
N LYS A 549 -13.19 -13.26 -6.24
CA LYS A 549 -13.32 -14.09 -7.45
C LYS A 549 -12.58 -13.55 -8.67
N THR A 550 -12.62 -12.24 -8.94
CA THR A 550 -11.93 -11.67 -10.09
C THR A 550 -10.41 -11.72 -9.95
N ASN A 551 -9.87 -11.64 -8.74
CA ASN A 551 -8.42 -11.77 -8.49
C ASN A 551 -7.86 -13.16 -8.87
N TYR A 552 -8.72 -14.16 -9.12
CA TYR A 552 -8.32 -15.51 -9.54
C TYR A 552 -8.62 -15.82 -11.02
N LEU A 553 -9.28 -14.91 -11.75
CA LEU A 553 -9.72 -15.14 -13.13
C LEU A 553 -8.89 -14.42 -14.18
N GLU A 554 -7.86 -13.67 -13.79
CA GLU A 554 -6.92 -12.97 -14.69
C GLU A 554 -5.51 -13.56 -14.64
#